data_AF-G4T1L0-F1
#
_entry.id   AF-G4T1L0-F1
#
_cell.length_a   1.000
_cell.length_b   1.000
_cell.length_c   1.000
_cell.angle_alpha   90.00
_cell.angle_beta   90.00
_cell.angle_gamma   90.00
#
_symmetry.space_group_name_H-M   'P 1'
#
loop_
_entity.id
_entity.type
_entity.pdbx_description
1 polymer ?
#
loop_
_entity_poly.entity_id
_entity_poly.type
_entity_poly.pdbx_seq_one_letter_code
_entity_poly.pdbx_strand_id
1 'polypeptide(L)'
;MLITDNDVSYVSSSCIDPIGRVFFYKERLFRTICCPSSAALYQKFILEDVFQDAKSIGLVNTWIPEDIEFNNANILLEHEVLNFASHAAELTAESLWKAANMIVNLNNLLLSFFLQLKDCHPWNVMMKYGQPIYIDFGSIVAYKEFNLLWYEEFKKFYLIPLWLYKNYGEKASNEYRKEHCTGFGHYFMTKVFPTDQFDFPRFTGKVSDRVTISAFFEDVKNWLILNQPVANKKKWAGYIQSGDDQNPLKPISIKHKFVFDEISRIRPKKVLDMASNKGFYSEVAARLGAKVISFDNEEFNVNKCNQVAEQHHLNITAVLLDFLHPTPPSGIGLSFPSAYDRFQADMLLVLGFIHHICIGMGVSLTLFSKILLSYKPNNIIIEFVYADDVHVTNWKKSIPLDYSRSALNNLMDNEGFLISSEVCVEYKGVHRDIVLFSKVI
;
A
#
# COMPACT_ATOMS: atom_id res chain seq x y z
N MET A 1 17.64 -29.00 -1.81
CA MET A 1 17.94 -28.88 -0.36
C MET A 1 16.66 -29.10 0.41
N LEU A 2 16.68 -29.97 1.42
CA LEU A 2 15.49 -30.26 2.22
C LEU A 2 15.39 -29.25 3.37
N ILE A 3 14.22 -28.61 3.52
CA ILE A 3 13.92 -27.67 4.60
C ILE A 3 12.69 -28.15 5.41
N THR A 4 12.70 -27.87 6.71
CA THR A 4 11.67 -28.31 7.65
C THR A 4 10.93 -27.14 8.29
N ASP A 5 9.86 -27.44 9.02
CA ASP A 5 9.11 -26.45 9.81
C ASP A 5 9.97 -25.65 10.79
N ASN A 6 11.09 -26.21 11.27
CA ASN A 6 12.00 -25.54 12.21
C ASN A 6 12.91 -24.51 11.53
N ASP A 7 13.01 -24.55 10.20
CA ASP A 7 13.94 -23.71 9.42
C ASP A 7 13.29 -22.43 8.89
N VAL A 8 11.98 -22.28 9.06
CA VAL A 8 11.16 -21.30 8.33
C VAL A 8 10.43 -20.33 9.25
N SER A 9 10.14 -19.14 8.71
CA SER A 9 9.33 -18.12 9.40
C SER A 9 7.97 -18.00 8.73
N TYR A 10 6.96 -18.63 9.33
CA TYR A 10 5.60 -18.59 8.81
C TYR A 10 4.99 -17.19 8.84
N VAL A 11 4.27 -16.84 7.76
CA VAL A 11 3.45 -15.63 7.71
C VAL A 11 2.20 -15.87 8.55
N SER A 12 2.02 -15.11 9.62
CA SER A 12 0.93 -15.30 10.60
C SER A 12 -0.47 -15.27 9.99
N SER A 13 -0.68 -14.49 8.93
CA SER A 13 -1.98 -14.41 8.22
C SER A 13 -2.33 -15.65 7.39
N SER A 14 -1.37 -16.53 7.10
CA SER A 14 -1.58 -17.73 6.27
C SER A 14 -2.08 -18.95 7.03
N CYS A 15 -2.47 -18.82 8.30
CA CYS A 15 -2.78 -19.96 9.17
C CYS A 15 -4.18 -20.58 8.97
N ILE A 16 -5.06 -19.91 8.21
CA ILE A 16 -6.46 -20.32 8.02
C ILE A 16 -6.66 -21.07 6.70
N ASP A 17 -5.80 -20.81 5.71
CA ASP A 17 -5.95 -21.39 4.37
C ASP A 17 -5.80 -22.92 4.45
N PRO A 18 -6.86 -23.69 4.12
CA PRO A 18 -6.83 -25.14 4.18
C PRO A 18 -5.92 -25.77 3.12
N ILE A 19 -5.51 -25.03 2.08
CA ILE A 19 -4.71 -25.53 0.96
C ILE A 19 -3.23 -25.61 1.34
N GLY A 20 -2.76 -24.70 2.20
CA GLY A 20 -1.40 -24.72 2.72
C GLY A 20 -0.98 -23.39 3.33
N ARG A 21 0.32 -23.25 3.64
CA ARG A 21 0.84 -22.13 4.44
C ARG A 21 1.92 -21.37 3.70
N VAL A 22 2.03 -20.08 4.00
CA VAL A 22 3.03 -19.18 3.43
C VAL A 22 4.14 -18.93 4.46
N PHE A 23 5.39 -19.00 4.03
CA PHE A 23 6.54 -18.78 4.91
C PHE A 23 7.72 -18.15 4.16
N PHE A 24 8.54 -17.44 4.93
CA PHE A 24 9.85 -17.00 4.49
C PHE A 24 10.90 -18.06 4.85
N TYR A 25 11.79 -18.32 3.89
CA TYR A 25 13.06 -18.99 4.15
C TYR A 25 14.17 -18.13 3.54
N LYS A 26 15.02 -17.57 4.42
CA LYS A 26 15.91 -16.45 4.08
C LYS A 26 15.07 -15.27 3.55
N GLU A 27 15.41 -14.71 2.39
CA GLU A 27 14.68 -13.61 1.74
C GLU A 27 13.69 -14.08 0.66
N ARG A 28 13.44 -15.40 0.54
CA ARG A 28 12.53 -16.01 -0.44
C ARG A 28 11.20 -16.35 0.22
N LEU A 29 10.10 -16.24 -0.54
CA LEU A 29 8.74 -16.47 -0.05
C LEU A 29 8.14 -17.70 -0.71
N PHE A 30 7.71 -18.65 0.11
CA PHE A 30 7.18 -19.93 -0.35
C PHE A 30 5.77 -20.17 0.17
N ARG A 31 5.06 -21.04 -0.54
CA ARG A 31 3.78 -21.60 -0.13
C ARG A 31 3.81 -23.11 -0.26
N THR A 32 3.51 -23.81 0.83
CA THR A 32 3.20 -25.25 0.75
C THR A 32 1.83 -25.45 0.14
N ILE A 33 1.66 -26.51 -0.65
CA ILE A 33 0.35 -27.00 -1.08
C ILE A 33 0.20 -28.44 -0.61
N CYS A 34 -0.73 -28.67 0.31
CA CYS A 34 -0.89 -29.95 0.99
C CYS A 34 -1.97 -30.82 0.37
N CYS A 35 -2.91 -30.25 -0.40
CA CYS A 35 -3.96 -31.02 -1.07
C CYS A 35 -3.47 -31.57 -2.43
N PRO A 36 -3.53 -32.90 -2.69
CA PRO A 36 -3.06 -33.48 -3.95
C PRO A 36 -3.77 -32.95 -5.20
N SER A 37 -5.08 -32.70 -5.12
CA SER A 37 -5.85 -32.17 -6.26
C SER A 37 -5.47 -30.72 -6.59
N SER A 38 -5.25 -29.89 -5.58
CA SER A 38 -4.73 -28.53 -5.76
C SER A 38 -3.30 -28.54 -6.30
N ALA A 39 -2.45 -29.45 -5.82
CA ALA A 39 -1.08 -29.60 -6.32
C ALA A 39 -1.05 -29.90 -7.83
N ALA A 40 -1.82 -30.89 -8.27
CA ALA A 40 -1.93 -31.23 -9.69
C ALA A 40 -2.48 -30.07 -10.54
N LEU A 41 -3.44 -29.32 -9.99
CA LEU A 41 -4.00 -28.13 -10.63
C LEU A 41 -2.93 -27.05 -10.86
N TYR A 42 -2.17 -26.70 -9.82
CA TYR A 42 -1.15 -25.64 -9.92
C TYR A 42 0.04 -26.04 -10.79
N GLN A 43 0.46 -27.31 -10.72
CA GLN A 43 1.50 -27.85 -11.61
C GLN A 43 1.10 -27.70 -13.08
N LYS A 44 -0.15 -28.01 -13.42
CA LYS A 44 -0.65 -27.81 -14.76
C LYS A 44 -0.74 -26.33 -15.13
N PHE A 45 -1.38 -25.53 -14.28
CA PHE A 45 -1.67 -24.12 -14.56
C PHE A 45 -0.41 -23.30 -14.84
N ILE A 46 0.66 -23.48 -14.04
CA ILE A 46 1.91 -22.69 -14.18
C ILE A 46 2.63 -22.94 -15.51
N LEU A 47 2.37 -24.08 -16.18
CA LEU A 47 3.00 -24.44 -17.45
C LEU A 47 2.24 -23.94 -18.68
N GLU A 48 1.06 -23.35 -18.50
CA GLU A 48 0.15 -23.00 -19.59
C GLU A 48 0.25 -21.51 -19.94
N ASP A 49 0.01 -21.15 -21.20
CA ASP A 49 0.09 -19.76 -21.67
C ASP A 49 -0.85 -18.83 -20.91
N VAL A 50 -2.00 -19.34 -20.46
CA VAL A 50 -2.98 -18.60 -19.64
C VAL A 50 -2.38 -18.08 -18.33
N PHE A 51 -1.32 -18.71 -17.81
CA PHE A 51 -0.63 -18.22 -16.62
C PHE A 51 0.22 -16.97 -16.91
N GLN A 52 0.82 -16.88 -18.10
CA GLN A 52 1.53 -15.66 -18.51
C GLN A 52 0.55 -14.49 -18.67
N ASP A 53 -0.61 -14.76 -19.28
CA ASP A 53 -1.69 -13.76 -19.40
C ASP A 53 -2.20 -13.34 -18.01
N ALA A 54 -2.39 -14.30 -17.09
CA ALA A 54 -2.82 -14.00 -15.72
C ALA A 54 -1.83 -13.10 -14.99
N LYS A 55 -0.51 -13.34 -15.15
CA LYS A 55 0.53 -12.47 -14.60
C LYS A 55 0.48 -11.07 -15.21
N SER A 56 0.23 -10.97 -16.52
CA SER A 56 0.10 -9.67 -17.20
C SER A 56 -1.11 -8.86 -16.70
N ILE A 57 -2.18 -9.55 -16.27
CA ILE A 57 -3.36 -8.91 -15.68
C ILE A 57 -3.09 -8.45 -14.24
N GLY A 58 -2.22 -9.15 -13.51
CA GLY A 58 -1.85 -8.80 -12.13
C GLY A 58 -1.80 -9.98 -11.15
N LEU A 59 -1.81 -11.23 -11.61
CA LEU A 59 -1.50 -12.37 -10.73
C LEU A 59 -0.04 -12.35 -10.31
N VAL A 60 0.24 -12.62 -9.04
CA VAL A 60 1.62 -12.68 -8.50
C VAL A 60 2.48 -13.69 -9.28
N ASN A 61 3.70 -13.27 -9.63
CA ASN A 61 4.65 -14.15 -10.29
C ASN A 61 5.02 -15.32 -9.37
N THR A 62 4.86 -16.54 -9.87
CA THR A 62 4.94 -17.78 -9.11
C THR A 62 5.64 -18.85 -9.93
N TRP A 63 6.49 -19.66 -9.30
CA TRP A 63 7.19 -20.78 -9.93
C TRP A 63 7.36 -21.95 -8.97
N ILE A 64 7.80 -23.09 -9.50
CA ILE A 64 8.17 -24.27 -8.71
C ILE A 64 9.70 -24.19 -8.51
N PRO A 65 10.21 -24.12 -7.26
CA PRO A 65 11.65 -24.07 -7.03
C PRO A 65 12.28 -25.44 -7.35
N GLU A 66 13.41 -25.43 -8.06
CA GLU A 66 14.18 -26.64 -8.38
C GLU A 66 15.20 -27.00 -7.29
N ASP A 67 15.55 -26.05 -6.43
CA ASP A 67 16.66 -26.15 -5.49
C ASP A 67 16.22 -26.46 -4.04
N ILE A 68 14.91 -26.41 -3.76
CA ILE A 68 14.33 -26.55 -2.42
C ILE A 68 13.17 -27.54 -2.44
N GLU A 69 13.18 -28.46 -1.48
CA GLU A 69 12.09 -29.39 -1.20
C GLU A 69 11.60 -29.17 0.25
N PHE A 70 10.29 -29.37 0.48
CA PHE A 70 9.67 -29.23 1.80
C PHE A 70 8.92 -30.51 2.17
N ASN A 71 9.25 -31.11 3.32
CA ASN A 71 8.92 -32.50 3.66
C ASN A 71 7.41 -32.77 3.76
N ASN A 72 6.62 -31.75 4.08
CA ASN A 72 5.20 -31.86 4.41
C ASN A 72 4.29 -31.20 3.34
N ALA A 73 4.70 -31.18 2.07
CA ALA A 73 3.92 -30.61 0.98
C ALA A 73 3.87 -31.54 -0.24
N ASN A 74 2.74 -31.55 -0.97
CA ASN A 74 2.66 -32.24 -2.26
C ASN A 74 3.40 -31.46 -3.36
N ILE A 75 3.40 -30.13 -3.25
CA ILE A 75 4.23 -29.24 -4.06
C ILE A 75 4.60 -28.01 -3.22
N LEU A 76 5.78 -27.48 -3.48
CA LEU A 76 6.23 -26.19 -3.00
C LEU A 76 6.11 -25.17 -4.13
N LEU A 77 5.48 -24.03 -3.87
CA LEU A 77 5.45 -22.89 -4.77
C LEU A 77 6.33 -21.78 -4.18
N GLU A 78 7.06 -21.09 -5.05
CA GLU A 78 7.78 -19.87 -4.70
C GLU A 78 7.12 -18.67 -5.38
N HIS A 79 7.00 -17.58 -4.64
CA HIS A 79 6.37 -16.35 -5.09
C HIS A 79 7.39 -15.22 -5.11
N GLU A 80 7.21 -14.29 -6.06
CA GLU A 80 7.90 -13.01 -6.00
C GLU A 80 7.57 -12.27 -4.69
N VAL A 81 8.61 -11.72 -4.05
CA VAL A 81 8.46 -10.90 -2.85
C VAL A 81 8.08 -9.47 -3.25
N LEU A 82 6.86 -9.06 -2.89
CA LEU A 82 6.43 -7.67 -2.98
C LEU A 82 6.89 -6.89 -1.74
N ASN A 83 7.26 -5.62 -1.92
CA ASN A 83 8.05 -4.90 -0.92
C ASN A 83 7.26 -4.49 0.34
N PHE A 84 6.01 -4.06 0.16
CA PHE A 84 5.19 -3.52 1.24
C PHE A 84 3.75 -4.01 1.10
N ALA A 85 3.21 -4.59 2.17
CA ALA A 85 1.80 -4.98 2.23
C ALA A 85 0.95 -3.75 2.52
N SER A 86 0.00 -3.46 1.63
CA SER A 86 -1.05 -2.47 1.84
C SER A 86 -2.28 -3.12 2.46
N HIS A 87 -2.96 -2.43 3.37
CA HIS A 87 -4.26 -2.82 3.88
C HIS A 87 -5.39 -2.12 3.11
N ALA A 88 -6.61 -2.64 3.19
CA ALA A 88 -7.78 -2.05 2.51
C ALA A 88 -8.01 -0.58 2.87
N ALA A 89 -7.78 -0.22 4.13
CA ALA A 89 -7.87 1.14 4.66
C ALA A 89 -6.89 2.12 4.01
N GLU A 90 -5.80 1.59 3.44
CA GLU A 90 -4.69 2.35 2.88
C GLU A 90 -4.80 2.51 1.35
N LEU A 91 -5.77 1.85 0.73
CA LEU A 91 -6.07 2.02 -0.68
C LEU A 91 -6.94 3.26 -0.87
N THR A 92 -6.59 4.08 -1.86
CA THR A 92 -7.51 5.10 -2.39
C THR A 92 -8.68 4.44 -3.11
N ALA A 93 -9.78 5.16 -3.32
CA ALA A 93 -10.89 4.65 -4.11
C ALA A 93 -10.43 4.26 -5.54
N GLU A 94 -9.52 5.03 -6.15
CA GLU A 94 -8.95 4.69 -7.47
C GLU A 94 -8.11 3.41 -7.44
N SER A 95 -7.27 3.23 -6.42
CA SER A 95 -6.48 1.99 -6.26
C SER A 95 -7.39 0.78 -6.03
N LEU A 96 -8.46 0.96 -5.25
CA LEU A 96 -9.48 -0.06 -5.04
C LEU A 96 -10.24 -0.39 -6.33
N TRP A 97 -10.56 0.63 -7.14
CA TRP A 97 -11.19 0.45 -8.46
C TRP A 97 -10.27 -0.27 -9.45
N LYS A 98 -8.97 0.05 -9.46
CA LYS A 98 -7.97 -0.70 -10.27
C LYS A 98 -7.90 -2.15 -9.82
N ALA A 99 -7.86 -2.41 -8.52
CA ALA A 99 -7.87 -3.76 -7.95
C ALA A 99 -9.16 -4.53 -8.31
N ALA A 100 -10.31 -3.86 -8.28
CA ALA A 100 -11.59 -4.42 -8.69
C ALA A 100 -11.56 -4.88 -10.16
N ASN A 101 -11.06 -4.02 -11.06
CA ASN A 101 -10.90 -4.35 -12.47
C ASN A 101 -9.93 -5.51 -12.70
N MET A 102 -8.77 -5.50 -12.02
CA MET A 102 -7.81 -6.60 -12.06
C MET A 102 -8.47 -7.93 -11.68
N ILE A 103 -9.20 -7.98 -10.56
CA ILE A 103 -9.85 -9.20 -10.08
C ILE A 103 -10.88 -9.73 -11.08
N VAL A 104 -11.72 -8.84 -11.62
CA VAL A 104 -12.77 -9.21 -12.59
C VAL A 104 -12.14 -9.73 -13.89
N ASN A 105 -11.09 -9.08 -14.39
CA ASN A 105 -10.37 -9.52 -15.58
C ASN A 105 -9.63 -10.83 -15.35
N LEU A 106 -8.97 -10.99 -14.20
CA LEU A 106 -8.25 -12.21 -13.83
C LEU A 106 -9.21 -13.38 -13.71
N ASN A 107 -10.33 -13.21 -12.99
CA ASN A 107 -11.32 -14.26 -12.81
C ASN A 107 -11.97 -14.65 -14.15
N ASN A 108 -12.26 -13.68 -15.02
CA ASN A 108 -12.77 -13.95 -16.37
C ASN A 108 -11.75 -14.75 -17.22
N LEU A 109 -10.46 -14.40 -17.16
CA LEU A 109 -9.40 -15.14 -17.86
C LEU A 109 -9.30 -16.58 -17.36
N LEU A 110 -9.34 -16.79 -16.04
CA LEU A 110 -9.22 -18.11 -15.41
C LEU A 110 -10.31 -19.09 -15.90
N LEU A 111 -11.51 -18.60 -16.25
CA LEU A 111 -12.59 -19.45 -16.80
C LEU A 111 -12.23 -20.11 -18.14
N SER A 112 -11.35 -19.49 -18.93
CA SER A 112 -10.83 -20.10 -20.17
C SER A 112 -10.08 -21.40 -19.90
N PHE A 113 -9.52 -21.55 -18.69
CA PHE A 113 -8.79 -22.71 -18.23
C PHE A 113 -9.53 -23.52 -17.15
N PHE A 114 -10.86 -23.41 -17.08
CA PHE A 114 -11.68 -24.11 -16.08
C PHE A 114 -11.23 -23.83 -14.63
N LEU A 115 -10.78 -22.61 -14.36
CA LEU A 115 -10.44 -22.10 -13.03
C LEU A 115 -11.33 -20.90 -12.68
N GLN A 116 -11.43 -20.59 -11.39
CA GLN A 116 -12.03 -19.36 -10.89
C GLN A 116 -11.38 -18.95 -9.56
N LEU A 117 -11.54 -17.69 -9.18
CA LEU A 117 -11.23 -17.21 -7.83
C LEU A 117 -12.34 -17.58 -6.84
N LYS A 118 -11.95 -17.93 -5.61
CA LYS A 118 -12.86 -18.20 -4.50
C LYS A 118 -13.00 -16.99 -3.57
N ASP A 119 -11.87 -16.40 -3.18
CA ASP A 119 -11.76 -15.32 -2.20
C ASP A 119 -11.35 -14.01 -2.91
N CYS A 120 -12.20 -13.00 -2.86
CA CYS A 120 -12.05 -11.72 -3.56
C CYS A 120 -12.16 -10.55 -2.58
N HIS A 121 -11.35 -10.57 -1.52
CA HIS A 121 -11.20 -9.46 -0.57
C HIS A 121 -9.88 -8.69 -0.76
N PRO A 122 -9.80 -7.40 -0.36
CA PRO A 122 -8.64 -6.53 -0.59
C PRO A 122 -7.36 -6.94 0.14
N TRP A 123 -7.43 -7.75 1.19
CA TRP A 123 -6.21 -8.31 1.83
C TRP A 123 -5.47 -9.34 0.95
N ASN A 124 -6.06 -9.74 -0.18
CA ASN A 124 -5.42 -10.56 -1.21
C ASN A 124 -4.80 -9.71 -2.33
N VAL A 125 -4.71 -8.38 -2.14
CA VAL A 125 -4.16 -7.45 -3.12
C VAL A 125 -3.06 -6.60 -2.48
N MET A 126 -1.93 -6.51 -3.16
CA MET A 126 -0.83 -5.58 -2.85
C MET A 126 -0.60 -4.63 -4.01
N MET A 127 0.13 -3.53 -3.79
CA MET A 127 0.47 -2.56 -4.83
C MET A 127 1.93 -2.70 -5.26
N LYS A 128 2.18 -2.78 -6.57
CA LYS A 128 3.51 -2.82 -7.19
C LYS A 128 3.53 -1.87 -8.40
N TYR A 129 4.48 -0.93 -8.43
CA TYR A 129 4.60 0.04 -9.53
C TYR A 129 3.30 0.79 -9.82
N GLY A 130 2.57 1.21 -8.78
CA GLY A 130 1.27 1.89 -8.93
C GLY A 130 0.10 1.00 -9.40
N GLN A 131 0.32 -0.31 -9.54
CA GLN A 131 -0.67 -1.29 -10.02
C GLN A 131 -1.01 -2.33 -8.95
N PRO A 132 -2.25 -2.84 -8.91
CA PRO A 132 -2.63 -3.93 -8.02
C PRO A 132 -2.02 -5.25 -8.48
N ILE A 133 -1.66 -6.10 -7.51
CA ILE A 133 -1.21 -7.48 -7.71
C ILE A 133 -2.01 -8.39 -6.79
N TYR A 134 -2.66 -9.39 -7.37
CA TYR A 134 -3.38 -10.43 -6.65
C TYR A 134 -2.40 -11.49 -6.12
N ILE A 135 -2.31 -11.62 -4.80
CA ILE A 135 -1.28 -12.42 -4.12
C ILE A 135 -1.78 -13.77 -3.61
N ASP A 136 -3.09 -13.97 -3.50
CA ASP A 136 -3.64 -15.20 -2.94
C ASP A 136 -3.80 -16.30 -3.97
N PHE A 137 -2.67 -16.93 -4.29
CA PHE A 137 -2.63 -18.04 -5.25
C PHE A 137 -3.53 -19.22 -4.84
N GLY A 138 -3.75 -19.42 -3.53
CA GLY A 138 -4.62 -20.47 -2.98
C GLY A 138 -6.10 -20.29 -3.34
N SER A 139 -6.52 -19.06 -3.62
CA SER A 139 -7.89 -18.74 -4.03
C SER A 139 -8.26 -19.27 -5.42
N ILE A 140 -7.27 -19.63 -6.24
CA ILE A 140 -7.51 -20.21 -7.57
C ILE A 140 -7.94 -21.66 -7.41
N VAL A 141 -9.19 -21.95 -7.78
CA VAL A 141 -9.81 -23.28 -7.64
C VAL A 141 -10.38 -23.78 -8.97
N ALA A 142 -10.58 -25.09 -9.08
CA ALA A 142 -11.25 -25.68 -10.23
C ALA A 142 -12.70 -25.18 -10.36
N TYR A 143 -13.03 -24.71 -11.56
CA TYR A 143 -14.38 -24.36 -11.98
C TYR A 143 -15.05 -25.61 -12.56
N LYS A 144 -15.93 -26.26 -11.78
CA LYS A 144 -16.86 -27.30 -12.26
C LYS A 144 -18.26 -26.74 -12.51
N GLU A 145 -18.72 -25.90 -11.57
CA GLU A 145 -19.92 -25.08 -11.69
C GLU A 145 -19.57 -23.65 -11.24
N PHE A 146 -20.14 -22.64 -11.91
CA PHE A 146 -19.87 -21.25 -11.55
C PHE A 146 -20.35 -20.97 -10.14
N ASN A 147 -19.46 -20.45 -9.30
CA ASN A 147 -19.78 -20.11 -7.93
C ASN A 147 -19.78 -18.58 -7.78
N LEU A 148 -20.82 -18.02 -7.15
CA LEU A 148 -20.97 -16.58 -6.94
C LEU A 148 -20.45 -16.10 -5.57
N LEU A 149 -19.88 -16.98 -4.73
CA LEU A 149 -19.33 -16.58 -3.42
C LEU A 149 -18.26 -15.50 -3.55
N TRP A 150 -17.39 -15.60 -4.57
CA TRP A 150 -16.41 -14.55 -4.86
C TRP A 150 -17.08 -13.20 -5.12
N TYR A 151 -18.26 -13.20 -5.76
CA TYR A 151 -18.98 -12.00 -6.12
C TYR A 151 -19.69 -11.37 -4.91
N GLU A 152 -20.19 -12.18 -3.98
CA GLU A 152 -20.71 -11.68 -2.70
C GLU A 152 -19.63 -10.94 -1.91
N GLU A 153 -18.42 -11.50 -1.86
CA GLU A 153 -17.27 -10.85 -1.25
C GLU A 153 -16.82 -9.61 -2.02
N PHE A 154 -16.80 -9.70 -3.35
CA PHE A 154 -16.47 -8.59 -4.24
C PHE A 154 -17.42 -7.40 -4.08
N LYS A 155 -18.73 -7.65 -3.98
CA LYS A 155 -19.73 -6.62 -3.68
C LYS A 155 -19.41 -5.93 -2.37
N LYS A 156 -19.15 -6.72 -1.32
CA LYS A 156 -18.89 -6.22 0.02
C LYS A 156 -17.66 -5.30 0.07
N PHE A 157 -16.55 -5.72 -0.54
CA PHE A 157 -15.28 -5.01 -0.35
C PHE A 157 -14.85 -4.09 -1.49
N TYR A 158 -15.48 -4.20 -2.67
CA TYR A 158 -15.18 -3.32 -3.82
C TYR A 158 -16.40 -2.49 -4.24
N LEU A 159 -17.54 -3.13 -4.55
CA LEU A 159 -18.67 -2.37 -5.10
C LEU A 159 -19.30 -1.41 -4.09
N ILE A 160 -19.54 -1.84 -2.84
CA ILE A 160 -20.10 -0.98 -1.78
C ILE A 160 -19.21 0.25 -1.53
N PRO A 161 -17.90 0.14 -1.25
CA PRO A 161 -17.08 1.33 -1.03
C PRO A 161 -16.98 2.23 -2.26
N LEU A 162 -16.98 1.70 -3.49
CA LEU A 162 -17.02 2.54 -4.71
C LEU A 162 -18.35 3.25 -4.88
N TRP A 163 -19.46 2.57 -4.58
CA TRP A 163 -20.79 3.17 -4.57
C TRP A 163 -20.91 4.26 -3.49
N LEU A 164 -20.38 4.01 -2.29
CA LEU A 164 -20.31 5.01 -1.21
C LEU A 164 -19.50 6.24 -1.65
N TYR A 165 -18.38 6.04 -2.36
CA TYR A 165 -17.58 7.14 -2.88
C TYR A 165 -18.40 8.01 -3.83
N LYS A 166 -19.09 7.39 -4.80
CA LYS A 166 -19.88 8.10 -5.82
C LYS A 166 -21.07 8.86 -5.22
N ASN A 167 -21.77 8.26 -4.27
CA ASN A 167 -23.04 8.80 -3.75
C ASN A 167 -22.89 9.66 -2.48
N TYR A 168 -21.86 9.41 -1.67
CA TYR A 168 -21.66 10.07 -0.37
C TYR A 168 -20.26 10.67 -0.18
N GLY A 169 -19.39 10.52 -1.18
CA GLY A 169 -18.05 11.10 -1.19
C GLY A 169 -16.98 10.25 -0.51
N GLU A 170 -15.75 10.72 -0.65
CA GLU A 170 -14.53 10.04 -0.21
C GLU A 170 -14.58 9.58 1.26
N LYS A 171 -15.04 10.45 2.18
CA LYS A 171 -15.03 10.13 3.61
C LYS A 171 -15.87 8.89 3.94
N ALA A 172 -17.07 8.76 3.37
CA ALA A 172 -17.93 7.61 3.62
C ALA A 172 -17.29 6.31 3.13
N SER A 173 -16.66 6.36 1.96
CA SER A 173 -15.89 5.23 1.42
C SER A 173 -14.69 4.88 2.30
N ASN A 174 -13.92 5.88 2.75
CA ASN A 174 -12.71 5.66 3.56
C ASN A 174 -13.05 5.02 4.91
N GLU A 175 -14.07 5.51 5.61
CA GLU A 175 -14.48 4.91 6.89
C GLU A 175 -14.95 3.47 6.73
N TYR A 176 -15.66 3.16 5.64
CA TYR A 176 -16.07 1.78 5.34
C TYR A 176 -14.86 0.85 5.14
N ARG A 177 -13.83 1.31 4.43
CA ARG A 177 -12.61 0.51 4.15
C ARG A 177 -11.71 0.30 5.36
N LYS A 178 -11.88 1.08 6.44
CA LYS A 178 -11.15 0.89 7.71
C LYS A 178 -11.61 -0.34 8.49
N GLU A 179 -12.84 -0.79 8.26
CA GLU A 179 -13.37 -1.96 8.96
C GLU A 179 -12.75 -3.25 8.43
N HIS A 180 -12.23 -4.10 9.33
CA HIS A 180 -11.65 -5.38 8.95
C HIS A 180 -12.70 -6.49 9.05
N CYS A 181 -13.23 -6.95 7.91
CA CYS A 181 -14.25 -7.99 7.74
C CYS A 181 -15.62 -7.72 8.39
N THR A 182 -15.66 -7.10 9.56
CA THR A 182 -16.85 -6.79 10.35
C THR A 182 -16.72 -5.40 10.94
N GLY A 183 -17.85 -4.69 11.03
CA GLY A 183 -17.96 -3.38 11.64
C GLY A 183 -19.34 -2.80 11.37
N PHE A 184 -19.58 -1.58 11.85
CA PHE A 184 -20.89 -0.95 11.73
C PHE A 184 -21.26 -0.73 10.26
N GLY A 185 -20.34 -0.20 9.45
CA GLY A 185 -20.52 0.03 8.03
C GLY A 185 -20.82 -1.27 7.28
N HIS A 186 -20.01 -2.31 7.47
CA HIS A 186 -20.26 -3.62 6.85
C HIS A 186 -21.59 -4.22 7.28
N TYR A 187 -21.92 -4.21 8.57
CA TYR A 187 -23.19 -4.72 9.08
C TYR A 187 -24.37 -3.92 8.51
N PHE A 188 -24.31 -2.60 8.60
CA PHE A 188 -25.37 -1.70 8.16
C PHE A 188 -25.63 -1.87 6.66
N MET A 189 -24.59 -1.83 5.83
CA MET A 189 -24.74 -1.90 4.37
C MET A 189 -25.14 -3.28 3.85
N THR A 190 -24.93 -4.36 4.62
CA THR A 190 -25.25 -5.72 4.16
C THR A 190 -26.46 -6.35 4.85
N LYS A 191 -26.90 -5.84 6.00
CA LYS A 191 -28.01 -6.40 6.81
C LYS A 191 -29.15 -5.43 7.06
N VAL A 192 -28.88 -4.13 7.13
CA VAL A 192 -29.90 -3.11 7.48
C VAL A 192 -30.34 -2.34 6.25
N PHE A 193 -29.40 -1.97 5.39
CA PHE A 193 -29.67 -1.25 4.16
C PHE A 193 -30.05 -2.24 3.04
N PRO A 194 -31.23 -2.10 2.42
CA PRO A 194 -31.68 -3.03 1.39
C PRO A 194 -30.75 -2.96 0.16
N THR A 195 -29.98 -4.02 -0.11
CA THR A 195 -29.03 -4.07 -1.24
C THR A 195 -29.72 -4.00 -2.61
N ASP A 196 -31.03 -4.21 -2.66
CA ASP A 196 -31.89 -4.03 -3.82
C ASP A 196 -31.94 -2.57 -4.31
N GLN A 197 -31.54 -1.60 -3.47
CA GLN A 197 -31.30 -0.21 -3.88
C GLN A 197 -29.96 -0.01 -4.60
N PHE A 198 -29.04 -0.97 -4.53
CA PHE A 198 -27.78 -0.89 -5.26
C PHE A 198 -27.98 -1.31 -6.70
N ASP A 199 -27.45 -0.52 -7.63
CA ASP A 199 -27.43 -0.77 -9.07
C ASP A 199 -26.36 -1.78 -9.47
N PHE A 200 -26.00 -2.70 -8.56
CA PHE A 200 -24.97 -3.71 -8.80
C PHE A 200 -25.46 -4.75 -9.82
N PRO A 201 -24.59 -5.19 -10.74
CA PRO A 201 -24.88 -6.28 -11.66
C PRO A 201 -25.36 -7.54 -10.93
N ARG A 202 -26.31 -8.25 -11.53
CA ARG A 202 -26.90 -9.48 -10.97
C ARG A 202 -26.72 -10.61 -11.96
N PHE A 203 -26.27 -11.76 -11.47
CA PHE A 203 -26.27 -12.98 -12.26
C PHE A 203 -27.69 -13.57 -12.29
N THR A 204 -28.28 -13.70 -13.48
CA THR A 204 -29.69 -14.13 -13.66
C THR A 204 -29.86 -15.41 -14.48
N GLY A 205 -28.78 -16.03 -14.95
CA GLY A 205 -28.85 -17.25 -15.77
C GLY A 205 -28.36 -18.52 -15.08
N LYS A 206 -28.00 -19.53 -15.89
CA LYS A 206 -27.51 -20.82 -15.39
C LYS A 206 -26.01 -20.78 -15.17
N VAL A 207 -25.55 -21.26 -14.01
CA VAL A 207 -24.12 -21.35 -13.64
C VAL A 207 -23.29 -22.30 -14.52
N SER A 208 -23.95 -23.05 -15.41
CA SER A 208 -23.31 -23.91 -16.40
C SER A 208 -23.15 -23.24 -17.78
N ASP A 209 -23.82 -22.11 -18.03
CA ASP A 209 -23.83 -21.45 -19.32
C ASP A 209 -22.73 -20.39 -19.43
N ARG A 210 -21.69 -20.69 -20.21
CA ARG A 210 -20.55 -19.79 -20.44
C ARG A 210 -20.95 -18.46 -21.08
N VAL A 211 -22.00 -18.42 -21.90
CA VAL A 211 -22.46 -17.17 -22.53
C VAL A 211 -23.03 -16.24 -21.48
N THR A 212 -23.93 -16.75 -20.61
CA THR A 212 -24.46 -15.98 -19.47
C THR A 212 -23.34 -15.52 -18.53
N ILE A 213 -22.37 -16.40 -18.20
CA ILE A 213 -21.26 -16.03 -17.32
C ILE A 213 -20.43 -14.90 -17.93
N SER A 214 -20.07 -15.00 -19.21
CA SER A 214 -19.31 -13.97 -19.90
C SER A 214 -20.07 -12.63 -19.94
N ALA A 215 -21.38 -12.65 -20.18
CA ALA A 215 -22.21 -11.45 -20.14
C ALA A 215 -22.22 -10.80 -18.75
N PHE A 216 -22.31 -11.61 -17.69
CA PHE A 216 -22.24 -11.10 -16.32
C PHE A 216 -20.90 -10.43 -15.99
N PHE A 217 -19.77 -10.98 -16.42
CA PHE A 217 -18.47 -10.32 -16.25
C PHE A 217 -18.43 -8.98 -16.98
N GLU A 218 -19.03 -8.89 -18.17
CA GLU A 218 -19.12 -7.65 -18.93
C GLU A 218 -20.00 -6.62 -18.22
N ASP A 219 -21.13 -7.02 -17.64
CA ASP A 219 -21.97 -6.12 -16.82
C ASP A 219 -21.20 -5.56 -15.61
N VAL A 220 -20.38 -6.38 -14.94
CA VAL A 220 -19.50 -5.95 -13.83
C VAL A 220 -18.46 -4.95 -14.32
N LYS A 221 -17.82 -5.19 -15.46
CA LYS A 221 -16.85 -4.24 -16.04
C LYS A 221 -17.51 -2.91 -16.41
N ASN A 222 -18.69 -2.96 -17.03
CA ASN A 222 -19.46 -1.76 -17.38
C ASN A 222 -19.86 -0.96 -16.14
N TRP A 223 -20.29 -1.63 -15.07
CA TRP A 223 -20.57 -0.96 -13.80
C TRP A 223 -19.30 -0.30 -13.24
N LEU A 224 -18.15 -0.98 -13.26
CA LEU A 224 -16.89 -0.40 -12.80
C LEU A 224 -16.52 0.85 -13.63
N ILE A 225 -16.64 0.81 -14.96
CA ILE A 225 -16.37 1.98 -15.83
C ILE A 225 -17.26 3.16 -15.43
N LEU A 226 -18.56 2.94 -15.21
CA LEU A 226 -19.52 3.97 -14.80
C LEU A 226 -19.34 4.47 -13.35
N ASN A 227 -18.51 3.80 -12.56
CA ASN A 227 -18.25 4.10 -11.16
C ASN A 227 -16.73 4.30 -10.90
N GLN A 228 -15.97 4.70 -11.92
CA GLN A 228 -14.57 5.09 -11.75
C GLN A 228 -14.49 6.33 -10.85
N PRO A 229 -13.80 6.26 -9.71
CA PRO A 229 -13.71 7.37 -8.78
C PRO A 229 -12.73 8.43 -9.30
N VAL A 230 -13.06 9.70 -9.08
CA VAL A 230 -12.19 10.84 -9.38
C VAL A 230 -11.88 11.55 -8.07
N ALA A 231 -10.61 11.52 -7.66
CA ALA A 231 -10.16 12.18 -6.43
C ALA A 231 -10.22 13.71 -6.58
N ASN A 232 -10.94 14.36 -5.66
CA ASN A 232 -11.03 15.82 -5.62
C ASN A 232 -9.71 16.41 -5.12
N LYS A 233 -9.27 17.52 -5.73
CA LYS A 233 -8.17 18.32 -5.21
C LYS A 233 -8.59 18.95 -3.88
N LYS A 234 -7.81 18.69 -2.83
CA LYS A 234 -8.02 19.27 -1.50
C LYS A 234 -6.90 20.27 -1.19
N LYS A 235 -6.55 20.41 0.10
CA LYS A 235 -5.67 21.47 0.61
C LYS A 235 -4.26 21.34 0.03
N TRP A 236 -3.74 20.12 -0.06
CA TRP A 236 -2.35 19.88 -0.44
C TRP A 236 -2.17 19.59 -1.93
N ALA A 237 -3.23 19.24 -2.64
CA ALA A 237 -3.21 19.04 -4.09
C ALA A 237 -2.68 20.25 -4.91
N GLY A 238 -2.83 21.47 -4.38
CA GLY A 238 -2.31 22.70 -4.98
C GLY A 238 -0.89 23.09 -4.53
N TYR A 239 -0.32 22.38 -3.55
CA TYR A 239 1.03 22.62 -3.08
C TYR A 239 2.03 22.16 -4.15
N ILE A 240 2.92 23.07 -4.55
CA ILE A 240 3.97 22.80 -5.51
C ILE A 240 5.23 22.50 -4.71
N GLN A 241 5.67 21.23 -4.71
CA GLN A 241 6.98 20.88 -4.18
C GLN A 241 8.05 21.41 -5.13
N SER A 242 9.22 21.76 -4.58
CA SER A 242 10.34 22.21 -5.41
C SER A 242 10.79 21.07 -6.33
N GLY A 243 10.34 21.11 -7.58
CA GLY A 243 10.73 20.16 -8.62
C GLY A 243 9.61 19.32 -9.23
N ASP A 244 8.34 19.49 -8.83
CA ASP A 244 7.20 18.69 -9.33
C ASP A 244 7.13 18.52 -10.87
N ASP A 245 7.63 19.49 -11.64
CA ASP A 245 7.66 19.47 -13.12
C ASP A 245 9.08 19.36 -13.70
N GLN A 246 10.06 18.96 -12.90
CA GLN A 246 11.48 18.95 -13.25
C GLN A 246 12.05 17.55 -13.15
N ASN A 247 13.21 17.34 -13.78
CA ASN A 247 13.90 16.06 -13.71
C ASN A 247 14.34 15.78 -12.24
N PRO A 248 13.84 14.70 -11.59
CA PRO A 248 14.17 14.39 -10.20
C PRO A 248 15.67 14.14 -9.96
N LEU A 249 16.43 13.78 -10.99
CA LEU A 249 17.87 13.55 -10.92
C LEU A 249 18.71 14.81 -11.17
N LYS A 250 18.09 15.98 -11.37
CA LYS A 250 18.78 17.26 -11.55
C LYS A 250 18.35 18.22 -10.43
N PRO A 251 19.14 18.33 -9.35
CA PRO A 251 18.85 19.27 -8.27
C PRO A 251 18.64 20.71 -8.74
N ILE A 252 17.50 21.31 -8.39
CA ILE A 252 17.14 22.69 -8.78
C ILE A 252 17.04 23.67 -7.60
N SER A 253 17.01 23.15 -6.36
CA SER A 253 16.87 23.94 -5.14
C SER A 253 17.84 23.43 -4.07
N ILE A 254 18.08 24.24 -3.03
CA ILE A 254 18.90 23.83 -1.88
C ILE A 254 18.34 22.56 -1.25
N LYS A 255 17.02 22.50 -1.04
CA LYS A 255 16.32 21.32 -0.50
C LYS A 255 16.50 20.09 -1.39
N HIS A 256 16.25 20.23 -2.69
CA HIS A 256 16.40 19.12 -3.63
C HIS A 256 17.84 18.63 -3.68
N LYS A 257 18.82 19.53 -3.73
CA LYS A 257 20.24 19.17 -3.70
C LYS A 257 20.62 18.42 -2.44
N PHE A 258 20.23 18.92 -1.27
CA PHE A 258 20.52 18.26 0.00
C PHE A 258 19.94 16.83 0.04
N VAL A 259 18.65 16.69 -0.22
CA VAL A 259 17.99 15.36 -0.20
C VAL A 259 18.60 14.42 -1.24
N PHE A 260 18.86 14.91 -2.45
CA PHE A 260 19.49 14.12 -3.52
C PHE A 260 20.90 13.64 -3.14
N ASP A 261 21.74 14.54 -2.63
CA ASP A 261 23.12 14.24 -2.26
C ASP A 261 23.16 13.22 -1.11
N GLU A 262 22.31 13.38 -0.08
CA GLU A 262 22.26 12.48 1.06
C GLU A 262 21.74 11.08 0.70
N ILE A 263 20.68 10.98 -0.11
CA ILE A 263 20.21 9.67 -0.60
C ILE A 263 21.27 9.02 -1.50
N SER A 264 21.91 9.79 -2.38
CA SER A 264 22.96 9.28 -3.29
C SER A 264 24.18 8.74 -2.55
N ARG A 265 24.53 9.39 -1.43
CA ARG A 265 25.65 9.03 -0.56
C ARG A 265 25.33 7.82 0.32
N ILE A 266 24.17 7.82 0.99
CA ILE A 266 23.79 6.78 1.95
C ILE A 266 23.28 5.51 1.25
N ARG A 267 22.60 5.66 0.11
CA ARG A 267 21.96 4.57 -0.65
C ARG A 267 21.07 3.67 0.22
N PRO A 268 20.05 4.25 0.90
CA PRO A 268 19.13 3.46 1.72
C PRO A 268 18.39 2.41 0.88
N LYS A 269 18.21 1.20 1.40
CA LYS A 269 17.47 0.15 0.68
C LYS A 269 15.97 0.43 0.72
N LYS A 270 15.47 0.93 1.85
CA LYS A 270 14.07 1.33 2.05
C LYS A 270 13.96 2.78 2.49
N VAL A 271 13.07 3.52 1.84
CA VAL A 271 12.75 4.92 2.18
C VAL A 271 11.26 5.04 2.49
N LEU A 272 10.93 5.76 3.56
CA LEU A 272 9.56 6.15 3.88
C LEU A 272 9.42 7.67 3.70
N ASP A 273 8.70 8.08 2.66
CA ASP A 273 8.38 9.48 2.37
C ASP A 273 7.03 9.86 3.00
N MET A 274 7.07 10.72 4.02
CA MET A 274 5.93 11.08 4.85
C MET A 274 5.28 12.37 4.39
N ALA A 275 3.96 12.37 4.21
CA ALA A 275 3.21 13.49 3.63
C ALA A 275 3.80 13.91 2.26
N SER A 276 4.00 12.89 1.43
CA SER A 276 4.74 12.92 0.17
C SER A 276 4.11 13.80 -0.92
N ASN A 277 2.90 14.33 -0.74
CA ASN A 277 2.13 15.03 -1.77
C ASN A 277 2.06 14.17 -3.04
N LYS A 278 2.47 14.70 -4.19
CA LYS A 278 2.46 13.98 -5.48
C LYS A 278 3.63 13.00 -5.64
N GLY A 279 4.52 12.90 -4.65
CA GLY A 279 5.59 11.89 -4.60
C GLY A 279 6.89 12.30 -5.29
N PHE A 280 7.22 13.59 -5.38
CA PHE A 280 8.46 14.03 -6.03
C PHE A 280 9.71 13.43 -5.36
N TYR A 281 9.79 13.49 -4.02
CA TYR A 281 10.93 12.93 -3.29
C TYR A 281 10.90 11.40 -3.23
N SER A 282 9.71 10.78 -3.24
CA SER A 282 9.57 9.35 -3.54
C SER A 282 10.17 8.95 -4.88
N GLU A 283 9.95 9.75 -5.93
CA GLU A 283 10.56 9.51 -7.25
C GLU A 283 12.08 9.71 -7.22
N VAL A 284 12.59 10.74 -6.54
CA VAL A 284 14.04 10.92 -6.34
C VAL A 284 14.66 9.67 -5.71
N ALA A 285 14.08 9.20 -4.60
CA ALA A 285 14.57 8.03 -3.87
C ALA A 285 14.50 6.75 -4.73
N ALA A 286 13.37 6.51 -5.41
CA ALA A 286 13.18 5.32 -6.23
C ALA A 286 14.13 5.28 -7.43
N ARG A 287 14.38 6.41 -8.10
CA ARG A 287 15.35 6.51 -9.22
C ARG A 287 16.79 6.31 -8.76
N LEU A 288 17.10 6.59 -7.49
CA LEU A 288 18.38 6.29 -6.86
C LEU A 288 18.48 4.84 -6.33
N GLY A 289 17.45 4.02 -6.55
CA GLY A 289 17.46 2.58 -6.30
C GLY A 289 16.77 2.13 -5.02
N ALA A 290 16.15 3.04 -4.25
CA ALA A 290 15.44 2.68 -3.03
C ALA A 290 14.08 2.01 -3.33
N LYS A 291 13.64 1.15 -2.41
CA LYS A 291 12.25 0.69 -2.30
C LYS A 291 11.49 1.73 -1.46
N VAL A 292 10.48 2.36 -2.02
CA VAL A 292 9.84 3.53 -1.39
C VAL A 292 8.44 3.20 -0.93
N ILE A 293 8.14 3.51 0.33
CA ILE A 293 6.77 3.71 0.81
C ILE A 293 6.51 5.21 0.77
N SER A 294 5.43 5.61 0.10
CA SER A 294 4.99 6.99 0.02
C SER A 294 3.63 7.06 0.71
N PHE A 295 3.43 7.95 1.68
CA PHE A 295 2.09 8.17 2.19
C PHE A 295 1.66 9.64 2.16
N ASP A 296 0.36 9.81 2.03
CA ASP A 296 -0.33 11.09 2.14
C ASP A 296 -1.76 10.84 2.66
N ASN A 297 -2.43 11.87 3.18
CA ASN A 297 -3.79 11.75 3.68
C ASN A 297 -4.85 12.25 2.68
N GLU A 298 -4.44 12.70 1.50
CA GLU A 298 -5.33 13.06 0.39
C GLU A 298 -5.25 12.02 -0.74
N GLU A 299 -6.39 11.44 -1.14
CA GLU A 299 -6.41 10.44 -2.23
C GLU A 299 -5.82 10.98 -3.55
N PHE A 300 -6.01 12.27 -3.85
CA PHE A 300 -5.46 12.90 -5.06
C PHE A 300 -3.93 12.79 -5.13
N ASN A 301 -3.26 13.05 -4.01
CA ASN A 301 -1.80 13.01 -3.89
C ASN A 301 -1.27 11.58 -4.06
N VAL A 302 -1.89 10.63 -3.37
CA VAL A 302 -1.56 9.20 -3.49
C VAL A 302 -1.79 8.69 -4.91
N ASN A 303 -2.90 9.06 -5.55
CA ASN A 303 -3.18 8.67 -6.94
C ASN A 303 -2.15 9.24 -7.91
N LYS A 304 -1.71 10.49 -7.71
CA LYS A 304 -0.64 11.08 -8.52
C LYS A 304 0.69 10.36 -8.34
N CYS A 305 1.05 10.02 -7.10
CA CYS A 305 2.25 9.23 -6.83
C CYS A 305 2.18 7.84 -7.48
N ASN A 306 1.03 7.15 -7.39
CA ASN A 306 0.80 5.87 -8.07
C ASN A 306 0.91 6.01 -9.61
N GLN A 307 0.39 7.09 -10.19
CA GLN A 307 0.51 7.38 -11.62
C GLN A 307 1.98 7.54 -12.04
N VAL A 308 2.78 8.26 -11.26
CA VAL A 308 4.23 8.42 -11.49
C VAL A 308 4.94 7.07 -11.39
N ALA A 309 4.62 6.27 -10.37
CA ALA A 309 5.19 4.95 -10.18
C ALA A 309 4.90 4.01 -11.35
N GLU A 310 3.67 4.03 -11.86
CA GLU A 310 3.24 3.26 -13.03
C GLU A 310 3.95 3.71 -14.31
N GLN A 311 3.87 5.00 -14.64
CA GLN A 311 4.43 5.55 -15.87
C GLN A 311 5.94 5.32 -16.01
N HIS A 312 6.65 5.32 -14.89
CA HIS A 312 8.11 5.18 -14.86
C HIS A 312 8.60 3.85 -14.31
N HIS A 313 7.69 2.90 -14.02
CA HIS A 313 8.02 1.59 -13.43
C HIS A 313 8.92 1.72 -12.18
N LEU A 314 8.58 2.66 -11.30
CA LEU A 314 9.37 2.97 -10.11
C LEU A 314 8.88 2.16 -8.91
N ASN A 315 9.81 1.68 -8.09
CA ASN A 315 9.54 0.87 -6.91
C ASN A 315 8.98 1.70 -5.74
N ILE A 316 7.79 2.26 -5.96
CA ILE A 316 7.04 3.09 -5.03
C ILE A 316 5.72 2.38 -4.74
N THR A 317 5.41 2.22 -3.46
CA THR A 317 4.10 1.83 -2.96
C THR A 317 3.48 3.05 -2.29
N ALA A 318 2.52 3.70 -2.95
CA ALA A 318 1.83 4.86 -2.40
C ALA A 318 0.56 4.44 -1.65
N VAL A 319 0.38 4.94 -0.43
CA VAL A 319 -0.73 4.57 0.47
C VAL A 319 -1.43 5.79 1.06
N LEU A 320 -2.74 5.68 1.25
CA LEU A 320 -3.54 6.63 2.00
C LEU A 320 -3.34 6.38 3.50
N LEU A 321 -2.64 7.27 4.20
CA LEU A 321 -2.33 7.10 5.62
C LEU A 321 -2.35 8.44 6.35
N ASP A 322 -2.88 8.42 7.57
CA ASP A 322 -2.76 9.54 8.51
C ASP A 322 -1.58 9.29 9.45
N PHE A 323 -0.66 10.24 9.51
CA PHE A 323 0.51 10.17 10.40
C PHE A 323 0.12 10.02 11.89
N LEU A 324 -0.96 10.68 12.33
CA LEU A 324 -1.43 10.64 13.72
C LEU A 324 -2.30 9.43 14.02
N HIS A 325 -2.86 8.81 12.98
CA HIS A 325 -3.74 7.65 13.09
C HIS A 325 -3.31 6.56 12.10
N PRO A 326 -2.08 6.02 12.24
CA PRO A 326 -1.59 4.99 11.34
C PRO A 326 -2.42 3.71 11.49
N THR A 327 -2.48 2.92 10.43
CA THR A 327 -3.31 1.70 10.40
C THR A 327 -2.87 0.72 11.50
N PRO A 328 -3.75 0.36 12.44
CA PRO A 328 -3.43 -0.53 13.54
C PRO A 328 -3.31 -1.99 13.06
N PRO A 329 -2.82 -2.90 13.91
CA PRO A 329 -2.93 -4.33 13.67
C PRO A 329 -4.40 -4.77 13.46
N SER A 330 -4.60 -5.82 12.68
CA SER A 330 -5.92 -6.38 12.37
C SER A 330 -5.85 -7.89 12.11
N GLY A 331 -6.91 -8.52 11.59
CA GLY A 331 -6.94 -9.97 11.39
C GLY A 331 -7.15 -10.77 12.69
N ILE A 332 -7.23 -12.08 12.54
CA ILE A 332 -7.42 -12.99 13.69
C ILE A 332 -6.21 -12.87 14.63
N GLY A 333 -6.47 -12.60 15.91
CA GLY A 333 -5.42 -12.44 16.91
C GLY A 333 -4.44 -11.29 16.63
N LEU A 334 -4.86 -10.28 15.85
CA LEU A 334 -3.98 -9.18 15.41
C LEU A 334 -2.80 -9.64 14.55
N SER A 335 -2.98 -10.74 13.80
CA SER A 335 -1.96 -11.34 12.94
C SER A 335 -1.54 -10.47 11.75
N PHE A 336 -2.34 -9.46 11.38
CA PHE A 336 -1.99 -8.53 10.31
C PHE A 336 -1.26 -7.34 10.95
N PRO A 337 0.01 -7.10 10.62
CA PRO A 337 0.85 -6.13 11.32
C PRO A 337 0.41 -4.68 11.14
N SER A 338 0.79 -3.83 12.10
CA SER A 338 0.56 -2.38 12.04
C SER A 338 1.29 -1.72 10.87
N ALA A 339 0.91 -0.49 10.51
CA ALA A 339 1.68 0.31 9.56
C ALA A 339 3.13 0.55 10.02
N TYR A 340 3.38 0.68 11.33
CA TYR A 340 4.74 0.81 11.87
C TYR A 340 5.61 -0.41 11.56
N ASP A 341 5.04 -1.61 11.66
CA ASP A 341 5.77 -2.84 11.40
C ASP A 341 5.95 -3.10 9.90
N ARG A 342 4.93 -2.80 9.09
CA ARG A 342 4.95 -3.01 7.63
C ARG A 342 5.83 -2.00 6.90
N PHE A 343 5.89 -0.76 7.37
CA PHE A 343 6.56 0.34 6.69
C PHE A 343 7.88 0.76 7.35
N GLN A 344 8.54 -0.17 8.05
CA GLN A 344 9.91 0.06 8.53
C GLN A 344 10.84 0.39 7.35
N ALA A 345 11.68 1.41 7.51
CA ALA A 345 12.53 1.94 6.45
C ALA A 345 13.89 2.36 7.01
N ASP A 346 14.95 2.26 6.20
CA ASP A 346 16.30 2.66 6.60
C ASP A 346 16.43 4.19 6.71
N MET A 347 15.66 4.91 5.89
CA MET A 347 15.62 6.36 5.86
C MET A 347 14.19 6.89 5.87
N LEU A 348 13.91 7.89 6.71
CA LEU A 348 12.65 8.65 6.66
C LEU A 348 12.88 10.00 6.00
N LEU A 349 11.94 10.42 5.16
CA LEU A 349 11.87 11.78 4.62
C LEU A 349 10.69 12.50 5.29
N VAL A 350 11.01 13.54 6.05
CA VAL A 350 10.06 14.36 6.83
C VAL A 350 10.17 15.79 6.31
N LEU A 351 9.63 16.02 5.11
CA LEU A 351 9.94 17.20 4.31
C LEU A 351 8.77 18.19 4.30
N GLY A 352 8.81 19.17 5.19
CA GLY A 352 7.89 20.30 5.18
C GLY A 352 6.54 20.01 5.83
N PHE A 353 6.46 18.98 6.68
CA PHE A 353 5.21 18.56 7.32
C PHE A 353 5.19 18.71 8.85
N ILE A 354 6.35 18.79 9.50
CA ILE A 354 6.47 18.83 10.97
C ILE A 354 5.66 19.97 11.62
N HIS A 355 5.70 21.17 11.03
CA HIS A 355 5.00 22.34 11.55
C HIS A 355 3.47 22.23 11.38
N HIS A 356 2.96 21.53 10.36
CA HIS A 356 1.52 21.26 10.24
C HIS A 356 1.01 20.39 11.39
N ILE A 357 1.82 19.44 11.86
CA ILE A 357 1.46 18.58 12.99
C ILE A 357 1.67 19.31 14.31
N CYS A 358 2.87 19.84 14.55
CA CYS A 358 3.20 20.40 15.86
C CYS A 358 2.49 21.74 16.10
N ILE A 359 2.65 22.71 15.20
CA ILE A 359 2.04 24.04 15.34
C ILE A 359 0.57 24.00 14.89
N GLY A 360 0.28 23.32 13.78
CA GLY A 360 -1.07 23.33 13.20
C GLY A 360 -2.09 22.56 14.03
N MET A 361 -1.70 21.41 14.59
CA MET A 361 -2.56 20.53 15.38
C MET A 361 -2.25 20.51 16.88
N GLY A 362 -1.18 21.18 17.33
CA GLY A 362 -0.81 21.26 18.74
C GLY A 362 -0.15 20.01 19.29
N VAL A 363 0.37 19.13 18.44
CA VAL A 363 1.05 17.91 18.86
C VAL A 363 2.44 18.25 19.38
N SER A 364 2.84 17.68 20.53
CA SER A 364 4.18 17.93 21.07
C SER A 364 5.27 17.36 20.15
N LEU A 365 6.41 18.04 20.10
CA LEU A 365 7.56 17.56 19.34
C LEU A 365 8.05 16.19 19.85
N THR A 366 7.88 15.94 21.15
CA THR A 366 8.13 14.66 21.80
C THR A 366 7.27 13.54 21.20
N LEU A 367 5.96 13.72 21.09
CA LEU A 367 5.07 12.69 20.52
C LEU A 367 5.32 12.52 19.02
N PHE A 368 5.54 13.61 18.29
CA PHE A 368 5.92 13.58 16.88
C PHE A 368 7.16 12.70 16.64
N SER A 369 8.22 12.94 17.42
CA SER A 369 9.48 12.18 17.33
C SER A 369 9.29 10.71 17.69
N LYS A 370 8.49 10.40 18.71
CA LYS A 370 8.14 9.01 19.08
C LYS A 370 7.44 8.26 17.94
N ILE A 371 6.53 8.92 17.23
CA ILE A 371 5.85 8.32 16.06
C ILE A 371 6.86 8.06 14.94
N LEU A 372 7.74 9.01 14.63
CA LEU A 372 8.80 8.82 13.62
C LEU A 372 9.67 7.60 13.92
N LEU A 373 10.15 7.49 15.16
CA LEU A 373 11.07 6.43 15.58
C LEU A 373 10.41 5.05 15.63
N SER A 374 9.08 4.97 15.67
CA SER A 374 8.33 3.70 15.60
C SER A 374 8.55 2.94 14.28
N TYR A 375 8.96 3.64 13.22
CA TYR A 375 9.34 3.04 11.93
C TYR A 375 10.79 2.51 11.88
N LYS A 376 11.51 2.55 13.01
CA LYS A 376 12.87 2.01 13.22
C LYS A 376 13.92 2.44 12.16
N PRO A 377 14.08 3.74 11.90
CA PRO A 377 15.04 4.21 10.92
C PRO A 377 16.49 4.13 11.37
N ASN A 378 17.40 4.16 10.39
CA ASN A 378 18.83 4.42 10.62
C ASN A 378 19.18 5.87 10.27
N ASN A 379 18.41 6.50 9.38
CA ASN A 379 18.61 7.88 8.94
C ASN A 379 17.26 8.62 8.89
N ILE A 380 17.25 9.90 9.22
CA ILE A 380 16.04 10.73 9.18
C ILE A 380 16.44 12.08 8.59
N ILE A 381 15.82 12.46 7.47
CA ILE A 381 15.93 13.81 6.93
C ILE A 381 14.70 14.59 7.37
N ILE A 382 14.90 15.65 8.15
CA ILE A 382 13.82 16.53 8.64
C ILE A 382 14.03 17.94 8.09
N GLU A 383 13.00 18.48 7.44
CA GLU A 383 12.88 19.92 7.18
C GLU A 383 12.15 20.56 8.36
N PHE A 384 12.91 21.15 9.28
CA PHE A 384 12.39 21.89 10.43
C PHE A 384 12.00 23.31 9.99
N VAL A 385 10.70 23.63 10.13
CA VAL A 385 10.17 24.95 9.78
C VAL A 385 10.00 25.76 11.06
N TYR A 386 10.69 26.89 11.15
CA TYR A 386 10.64 27.72 12.34
C TYR A 386 9.29 28.45 12.46
N ALA A 387 8.92 28.83 13.69
CA ALA A 387 7.64 29.48 13.97
C ALA A 387 7.52 30.89 13.35
N ASP A 388 8.66 31.53 13.08
CA ASP A 388 8.78 32.82 12.42
C ASP A 388 8.85 32.71 10.88
N ASP A 389 8.81 31.49 10.31
CA ASP A 389 8.72 31.28 8.87
C ASP A 389 7.45 31.95 8.32
N VAL A 390 7.58 32.67 7.21
CA VAL A 390 6.51 33.44 6.55
C VAL A 390 5.24 32.60 6.29
N HIS A 391 5.39 31.29 6.09
CA HIS A 391 4.27 30.38 5.86
C HIS A 391 3.55 29.95 7.15
N VAL A 392 4.08 30.29 8.32
CA VAL A 392 3.59 29.92 9.65
C VAL A 392 3.13 31.13 10.47
N THR A 393 3.82 32.27 10.34
CA THR A 393 3.59 33.48 11.18
C THR A 393 2.12 33.88 11.34
N ASN A 394 1.30 33.68 10.31
CA ASN A 394 -0.10 34.07 10.29
C ASN A 394 -1.09 33.03 10.85
N TRP A 395 -0.64 31.87 11.32
CA TRP A 395 -1.55 30.79 11.73
C TRP A 395 -2.31 31.06 13.03
N LYS A 396 -1.83 31.98 13.87
CA LYS A 396 -2.44 32.33 15.18
C LYS A 396 -2.72 31.10 16.05
N LYS A 397 -1.81 30.13 16.04
CA LYS A 397 -1.89 28.89 16.84
C LYS A 397 -1.00 28.98 18.08
N SER A 398 -1.38 28.29 19.15
CA SER A 398 -0.49 28.07 20.28
C SER A 398 0.59 27.08 19.86
N ILE A 399 1.85 27.52 19.93
CA ILE A 399 3.00 26.69 19.59
C ILE A 399 3.33 25.82 20.81
N PRO A 400 3.50 24.50 20.64
CA PRO A 400 3.93 23.62 21.73
C PRO A 400 5.23 24.11 22.37
N LEU A 401 5.32 24.05 23.70
CA LEU A 401 6.49 24.54 24.44
C LEU A 401 7.79 23.83 24.06
N ASP A 402 7.70 22.57 23.63
CA ASP A 402 8.84 21.77 23.19
C ASP A 402 9.16 21.94 21.69
N TYR A 403 8.46 22.81 20.95
CA TYR A 403 8.74 23.05 19.55
C TYR A 403 9.92 24.00 19.34
N SER A 404 11.13 23.43 19.30
CA SER A 404 12.35 24.16 18.92
C SER A 404 13.38 23.25 18.27
N ARG A 405 14.30 23.84 17.50
CA ARG A 405 15.40 23.11 16.86
C ARG A 405 16.30 22.40 17.87
N SER A 406 16.57 23.03 19.03
CA SER A 406 17.36 22.44 20.12
C SER A 406 16.63 21.29 20.80
N ALA A 407 15.32 21.41 21.04
CA ALA A 407 14.53 20.30 21.57
C ALA A 407 14.50 19.11 20.60
N LEU A 408 14.37 19.33 19.28
CA LEU A 408 14.46 18.27 18.28
C LEU A 408 15.82 17.55 18.37
N ASN A 409 16.92 18.30 18.45
CA ASN A 409 18.26 17.73 18.60
C ASN A 409 18.37 16.87 19.84
N ASN A 410 17.94 17.36 21.00
CA ASN A 410 18.02 16.62 22.25
C ASN A 410 17.16 15.34 22.21
N LEU A 411 15.97 15.40 21.60
CA LEU A 411 15.11 14.23 21.43
C LEU A 411 15.75 13.16 20.55
N MET A 412 16.39 13.57 19.45
CA MET A 412 17.08 12.64 18.54
C MET A 412 18.36 12.07 19.17
N ASP A 413 19.15 12.90 19.86
CA ASP A 413 20.38 12.49 20.53
C ASP A 413 20.12 11.46 21.64
N ASN A 414 19.07 11.67 22.45
CA ASN A 414 18.63 10.70 23.47
C ASN A 414 18.28 9.32 22.89
N GLU A 415 17.91 9.26 21.62
CA GLU A 415 17.55 8.03 20.89
C GLU A 415 18.72 7.50 20.04
N GLY A 416 19.91 8.08 20.21
CA GLY A 416 21.16 7.67 19.56
C GLY A 416 21.33 8.20 18.14
N PHE A 417 20.66 9.29 17.77
CA PHE A 417 20.78 9.92 16.46
C PHE A 417 21.59 11.22 16.52
N LEU A 418 22.68 11.30 15.76
CA LEU A 418 23.53 12.48 15.64
C LEU A 418 23.28 13.21 14.32
N ILE A 419 23.50 14.53 14.32
CA ILE A 419 23.48 15.32 13.08
C ILE A 419 24.70 14.94 12.24
N SER A 420 24.46 14.43 11.04
CA SER A 420 25.52 14.10 10.07
C SER A 420 25.79 15.23 9.09
N SER A 421 24.74 15.94 8.69
CA SER A 421 24.81 17.12 7.83
C SER A 421 23.55 17.96 8.01
N GLU A 422 23.65 19.25 7.75
CA GLU A 422 22.50 20.15 7.70
C GLU A 422 22.73 21.31 6.74
N VAL A 423 21.66 21.92 6.29
CA VAL A 423 21.68 23.15 5.50
C VAL A 423 20.55 24.06 5.95
N CYS A 424 20.87 25.35 6.07
CA CYS A 424 19.90 26.39 6.36
C CYS A 424 19.32 26.95 5.05
N VAL A 425 18.01 27.18 5.03
CA VAL A 425 17.27 27.77 3.92
C VAL A 425 16.59 29.05 4.42
N GLU A 426 17.23 30.18 4.14
CA GLU A 426 16.73 31.51 4.49
C GLU A 426 16.56 32.38 3.24
N TYR A 427 15.32 32.82 2.96
CA TYR A 427 15.04 33.74 1.87
C TYR A 427 13.64 34.35 1.99
N LYS A 428 13.52 35.69 1.89
CA LYS A 428 12.23 36.40 1.89
C LYS A 428 11.29 35.97 3.04
N GLY A 429 11.83 35.76 4.23
CA GLY A 429 11.07 35.34 5.41
C GLY A 429 10.82 33.82 5.52
N VAL A 430 11.26 33.01 4.56
CA VAL A 430 11.46 31.57 4.77
C VAL A 430 12.62 31.39 5.75
N HIS A 431 12.45 30.55 6.77
CA HIS A 431 13.46 30.23 7.76
C HIS A 431 13.29 28.76 8.15
N ARG A 432 14.23 27.93 7.67
CA ARG A 432 14.15 26.46 7.79
C ARG A 432 15.53 25.85 7.86
N ASP A 433 15.63 24.74 8.60
CA ASP A 433 16.79 23.86 8.53
C ASP A 433 16.38 22.53 7.91
N ILE A 434 17.23 22.00 7.05
CA ILE A 434 17.09 20.63 6.53
C ILE A 434 18.26 19.85 7.10
N VAL A 435 17.94 18.83 7.87
CA VAL A 435 18.90 18.16 8.75
C VAL A 435 18.84 16.67 8.50
N LEU A 436 20.00 16.05 8.31
CA LEU A 436 20.16 14.60 8.35
C LEU A 436 20.59 14.18 9.75
N PHE A 437 19.75 13.38 10.39
CA PHE A 437 20.08 12.62 11.58
C PHE A 437 20.45 11.19 11.19
N SER A 438 21.54 10.67 11.75
CA SER A 438 21.98 9.28 11.54
C SER A 438 22.21 8.58 12.88
N LYS A 439 21.73 7.35 12.96
CA LYS A 439 21.87 6.51 14.15
C LYS A 439 23.33 6.09 14.33
N VAL A 440 23.84 6.21 15.55
CA VAL A 440 25.15 5.68 15.92
C VAL A 440 25.03 4.16 15.97
N ILE A 441 25.85 3.47 15.16
CA ILE A 441 25.90 2.00 15.06
C ILE A 441 26.84 1.44 16.12
#